data_AF-A0A957ZL70-F1
#
_entry.id   AF-A0A957ZL70-F1
#
_cell.length_a   1.000
_cell.length_b   1.000
_cell.length_c   1.000
_cell.angle_alpha   90.00
_cell.angle_beta   90.00
_cell.angle_gamma   90.00
#
_symmetry.space_group_name_H-M   'P 1'
#
loop_
_entity.id
_entity.type
_entity.pdbx_description
1 polymer ?
#
loop_
_entity_poly.entity_id
_entity_poly.type
_entity_poly.pdbx_seq_one_letter_code
_entity_poly.pdbx_strand_id
1 'polypeptide(L)'
;MRLKAVLLPLFALLVATSPFVPVYAQESPAAEPDIVGGQEATPGEYPWQAYLEIGPYGCGGALIAPQWVLTAAHCVWNDYGDLASPSQVTVYLGQHNLLYYEPSEQTYGASQVIPNPEYNPSNSDGDLALIKLASPATLNDRVAVLPLLTSPADDALAAPGVLSTVTGWGATTTDDNNSWSPVLLEVAIPIISNTTCNQAMPGPFITANQICAGYEEGGKDSCYGDSGGALVVPDGAGGWKHAGIVSYGDGCAKADRYGVYTRTSRYIDWIRQYVTFLDVTGFSPASGRPGTQVMISGAGFSSVTAIEFTGTPAQFSVSNDSTIVATVPNGAVAGPIRVRNGFDSMETADDFQPLYSLGVQASGAGTVTVTPGNAICTAADPCERELVGGTTASLSPAAGRGQVFAGWRGACAAGPDTCSLFMNTDQSAIAVFAPPTSTLSVNVTGNGSGLVMSNIAAIACGDTCSQQLPTRTTLTLSAQPAAGMLFLGWSGACSGYTLTCPITMIGDQQVGAGFAVAQYLHLPLIRR
;
A
#
# COMPACT_ATOMS: atom_id res chain seq x y z
N MET A 1 -104.75 -34.00 12.55
CA MET A 1 -105.38 -32.67 12.53
C MET A 1 -104.28 -31.66 12.87
N ARG A 2 -103.70 -30.81 12.01
CA ARG A 2 -103.86 -30.48 10.59
C ARG A 2 -102.46 -30.20 10.00
N LEU A 3 -102.27 -30.59 8.73
CA LEU A 3 -101.16 -30.26 7.82
C LEU A 3 -100.99 -28.74 7.61
N LYS A 4 -99.76 -28.31 7.28
CA LYS A 4 -99.35 -27.52 6.08
C LYS A 4 -97.87 -27.11 6.24
N ALA A 5 -96.94 -27.66 5.46
CA ALA A 5 -96.61 -27.40 4.05
C ALA A 5 -95.43 -26.39 3.93
N VAL A 6 -94.31 -26.94 3.45
CA VAL A 6 -93.04 -26.31 3.06
C VAL A 6 -93.21 -25.56 1.74
N LEU A 7 -92.60 -24.38 1.57
CA LEU A 7 -91.80 -23.99 0.38
C LEU A 7 -91.17 -22.58 0.54
N LEU A 8 -89.93 -22.46 0.05
CA LEU A 8 -89.02 -21.30 0.02
C LEU A 8 -89.58 -20.05 -0.72
N PRO A 9 -88.93 -18.89 -0.50
CA PRO A 9 -88.43 -18.12 -1.64
C PRO A 9 -86.92 -17.85 -1.57
N LEU A 10 -86.29 -17.97 -2.74
CA LEU A 10 -84.95 -17.50 -3.10
C LEU A 10 -84.93 -15.96 -3.08
N PHE A 11 -83.90 -15.32 -2.50
CA PHE A 11 -83.36 -14.06 -3.03
C PHE A 11 -81.89 -13.88 -2.62
N ALA A 12 -81.08 -13.48 -3.61
CA ALA A 12 -79.63 -13.55 -3.67
C ALA A 12 -78.91 -12.63 -2.65
N LEU A 13 -77.85 -13.15 -2.02
CA LEU A 13 -76.92 -12.38 -1.20
C LEU A 13 -75.78 -11.87 -2.09
N LEU A 14 -75.66 -10.55 -2.21
CA LEU A 14 -74.52 -9.87 -2.85
C LEU A 14 -73.23 -10.24 -2.11
N VAL A 15 -72.26 -10.81 -2.82
CA VAL A 15 -70.87 -10.96 -2.35
C VAL A 15 -70.16 -9.61 -2.57
N ALA A 16 -69.92 -8.87 -1.49
CA ALA A 16 -68.95 -7.78 -1.50
C ALA A 16 -67.58 -8.35 -1.14
N THR A 17 -66.66 -8.39 -2.10
CA THR A 17 -65.25 -8.74 -1.89
C THR A 17 -64.54 -7.57 -1.20
N SER A 18 -64.25 -7.69 0.09
CA SER A 18 -63.29 -6.81 0.76
C SER A 18 -61.87 -7.09 0.25
N PRO A 19 -61.08 -6.07 -0.09
CA PRO A 19 -59.66 -6.28 -0.34
C PRO A 19 -58.96 -6.63 0.97
N PHE A 20 -58.28 -7.77 0.98
CA PHE A 20 -57.31 -8.11 2.02
C PHE A 20 -56.20 -7.06 2.00
N VAL A 21 -56.15 -6.21 3.03
CA VAL A 21 -54.94 -5.46 3.36
C VAL A 21 -54.03 -6.46 4.08
N PRO A 22 -52.81 -6.75 3.58
CA PRO A 22 -51.87 -7.54 4.35
C PRO A 22 -51.52 -6.72 5.60
N VAL A 23 -51.82 -7.29 6.77
CA VAL A 23 -51.25 -6.83 8.02
C VAL A 23 -49.75 -7.11 7.91
N TYR A 24 -48.97 -6.07 7.58
CA TYR A 24 -47.56 -6.08 7.89
C TYR A 24 -47.46 -6.23 9.40
N ALA A 25 -46.93 -7.36 9.86
CA ALA A 25 -46.35 -7.41 11.19
C ALA A 25 -45.30 -6.29 11.21
N GLN A 26 -45.51 -5.28 12.04
CA GLN A 26 -44.38 -4.45 12.45
C GLN A 26 -43.42 -5.42 13.14
N GLU A 27 -42.31 -5.70 12.47
CA GLU A 27 -41.12 -6.17 13.17
C GLU A 27 -40.89 -5.17 14.30
N SER A 28 -41.00 -5.67 15.53
CA SER A 28 -40.47 -4.98 16.68
C SER A 28 -39.01 -4.65 16.35
N PRO A 29 -38.51 -3.42 16.54
CA PRO A 29 -37.09 -3.18 16.42
C PRO A 29 -36.40 -4.18 17.33
N ALA A 30 -35.46 -4.95 16.77
CA ALA A 30 -34.61 -5.83 17.53
C ALA A 30 -34.01 -5.02 18.68
N ALA A 31 -34.10 -5.53 19.91
CA ALA A 31 -33.37 -4.95 21.02
C ALA A 31 -31.88 -4.93 20.62
N GLU A 32 -31.30 -3.74 20.53
CA GLU A 32 -29.88 -3.54 20.22
C GLU A 32 -29.04 -4.17 21.36
N PRO A 33 -27.99 -4.95 21.06
CA PRO A 33 -27.08 -5.45 22.07
C PRO A 33 -25.87 -4.51 22.22
N ASP A 34 -25.67 -3.93 23.40
CA ASP A 34 -24.76 -2.80 23.58
C ASP A 34 -23.74 -2.99 24.72
N ILE A 35 -22.44 -2.75 24.47
CA ILE A 35 -21.60 -1.96 25.40
C ILE A 35 -22.36 -0.65 25.56
N VAL A 36 -22.88 -0.28 26.73
CA VAL A 36 -24.03 0.67 26.87
C VAL A 36 -24.11 1.66 25.70
N GLY A 37 -25.10 1.53 24.80
CA GLY A 37 -25.24 2.31 23.55
C GLY A 37 -24.43 1.91 22.29
N GLY A 38 -23.72 0.78 22.28
CA GLY A 38 -22.94 0.19 21.19
C GLY A 38 -23.63 -0.91 20.34
N GLN A 39 -22.90 -1.51 19.40
CA GLN A 39 -23.45 -2.53 18.51
C GLN A 39 -22.49 -3.72 18.39
N GLU A 40 -22.97 -4.85 17.87
CA GLU A 40 -22.09 -6.00 17.61
C GLU A 40 -21.06 -5.62 16.54
N ALA A 41 -19.78 -5.82 16.88
CA ALA A 41 -18.69 -5.59 15.95
C ALA A 41 -18.70 -6.64 14.84
N THR A 42 -18.24 -6.30 13.64
CA THR A 42 -18.09 -7.32 12.60
C THR A 42 -16.95 -8.26 12.99
N PRO A 43 -17.10 -9.60 12.89
CA PRO A 43 -16.02 -10.53 13.23
C PRO A 43 -14.75 -10.24 12.43
N GLY A 44 -13.66 -9.89 13.13
CA GLY A 44 -12.37 -9.53 12.54
C GLY A 44 -12.18 -8.05 12.20
N GLU A 45 -13.14 -7.19 12.52
CA GLU A 45 -13.03 -5.73 12.34
C GLU A 45 -11.97 -5.10 13.24
N TYR A 46 -11.80 -5.67 14.44
CA TYR A 46 -10.84 -5.24 15.46
C TYR A 46 -9.84 -6.38 15.76
N PRO A 47 -8.96 -6.74 14.80
CA PRO A 47 -8.12 -7.95 14.88
C PRO A 47 -7.00 -7.87 15.94
N TRP A 48 -6.80 -6.72 16.58
CA TRP A 48 -5.89 -6.54 17.71
C TRP A 48 -6.52 -6.84 19.06
N GLN A 49 -7.86 -6.94 19.12
CA GLN A 49 -8.58 -7.10 20.37
C GLN A 49 -8.13 -8.38 21.08
N ALA A 50 -7.75 -8.23 22.36
CA ALA A 50 -7.35 -9.32 23.22
C ALA A 50 -8.32 -9.46 24.40
N TYR A 51 -8.71 -10.69 24.69
CA TYR A 51 -9.32 -11.03 25.97
C TYR A 51 -8.24 -11.63 26.89
N LEU A 52 -8.18 -11.13 28.11
CA LEU A 52 -7.19 -11.50 29.12
C LEU A 52 -7.89 -12.19 30.27
N GLU A 53 -7.51 -13.44 30.51
CA GLU A 53 -7.90 -14.17 31.72
C GLU A 53 -6.72 -14.12 32.70
N ILE A 54 -6.90 -13.40 33.80
CA ILE A 54 -5.87 -13.17 34.82
C ILE A 54 -6.38 -13.72 36.15
N GLY A 55 -6.04 -14.97 36.44
CA GLY A 55 -6.61 -15.69 37.57
C GLY A 55 -8.15 -15.79 37.42
N PRO A 56 -8.94 -15.26 38.38
CA PRO A 56 -10.40 -15.29 38.28
C PRO A 56 -11.02 -14.09 37.52
N TYR A 57 -10.22 -13.15 37.03
CA TYR A 57 -10.69 -11.90 36.44
C TYR A 57 -10.51 -11.88 34.92
N GLY A 58 -11.45 -11.22 34.22
CA GLY A 58 -11.38 -10.93 32.79
C GLY A 58 -11.05 -9.45 32.55
N CYS A 59 -10.14 -9.17 31.63
CA CYS A 59 -9.82 -7.83 31.14
C CYS A 59 -9.69 -7.83 29.61
N GLY A 60 -9.78 -6.64 29.01
CA GLY A 60 -9.40 -6.38 27.64
C GLY A 60 -7.90 -6.07 27.48
N GLY A 61 -7.45 -6.08 26.24
CA GLY A 61 -6.13 -5.63 25.84
C GLY A 61 -6.07 -5.41 24.33
N ALA A 62 -4.94 -4.89 23.86
CA ALA A 62 -4.65 -4.80 22.44
C ALA A 62 -3.27 -5.37 22.12
N LEU A 63 -3.18 -6.20 21.07
CA LEU A 63 -1.90 -6.64 20.51
C LEU A 63 -1.21 -5.44 19.84
N ILE A 64 -0.08 -5.00 20.37
CA ILE A 64 0.66 -3.81 19.87
C ILE A 64 1.94 -4.18 19.13
N ALA A 65 2.43 -5.40 19.33
CA ALA A 65 3.47 -6.05 18.55
C ALA A 65 3.24 -7.56 18.62
N PRO A 66 3.85 -8.40 17.76
CA PRO A 66 3.50 -9.82 17.66
C PRO A 66 3.59 -10.59 18.98
N GLN A 67 4.41 -10.16 19.94
CA GLN A 67 4.55 -10.83 21.24
C GLN A 67 4.16 -9.92 22.43
N TRP A 68 3.49 -8.80 22.18
CA TRP A 68 3.22 -7.79 23.21
C TRP A 68 1.78 -7.31 23.17
N VAL A 69 1.09 -7.47 24.30
CA VAL A 69 -0.24 -6.93 24.55
C VAL A 69 -0.14 -5.76 25.52
N LEU A 70 -0.82 -4.66 25.20
CA LEU A 70 -1.01 -3.51 26.06
C LEU A 70 -2.36 -3.64 26.77
N THR A 71 -2.38 -3.39 28.07
CA THR A 71 -3.59 -3.43 28.91
C THR A 71 -3.46 -2.45 30.08
N ALA A 72 -4.42 -2.42 31.00
CA ALA A 72 -4.40 -1.59 32.19
C ALA A 72 -3.51 -2.20 33.30
N ALA A 73 -2.91 -1.36 34.13
CA ALA A 73 -2.14 -1.82 35.29
C ALA A 73 -3.05 -2.46 36.34
N HIS A 74 -4.24 -1.90 36.56
CA HIS A 74 -5.19 -2.45 37.53
C HIS A 74 -5.66 -3.87 37.19
N CYS A 75 -5.56 -4.30 35.93
CA CYS A 75 -5.87 -5.69 35.53
C CYS A 75 -4.83 -6.70 36.03
N VAL A 76 -3.59 -6.27 36.26
CA VAL A 76 -2.48 -7.16 36.65
C VAL A 76 -2.13 -7.05 38.13
N TRP A 77 -2.74 -6.12 38.86
CA TRP A 77 -2.68 -6.04 40.32
C TRP A 77 -3.95 -6.62 40.93
N ASN A 78 -3.83 -7.47 41.95
CA ASN A 78 -5.00 -7.92 42.70
C ASN A 78 -5.42 -6.89 43.78
N ASP A 79 -6.56 -7.12 44.42
CA ASP A 79 -7.10 -6.25 45.50
C ASP A 79 -6.19 -6.13 46.73
N TYR A 80 -5.21 -7.04 46.88
CA TYR A 80 -4.23 -7.06 47.96
C TYR A 80 -2.94 -6.32 47.62
N GLY A 81 -2.81 -5.83 46.38
CA GLY A 81 -1.61 -5.18 45.89
C GLY A 81 -0.49 -6.15 45.54
N ASP A 82 -0.81 -7.39 45.13
CA ASP A 82 0.14 -8.33 44.54
C ASP A 82 0.04 -8.33 43.01
N LEU A 83 1.20 -8.43 42.36
CA LEU A 83 1.30 -8.54 40.91
C LEU A 83 0.99 -9.95 40.43
N ALA A 84 0.18 -10.09 39.37
CA ALA A 84 -0.12 -11.34 38.71
C ALA A 84 1.16 -12.02 38.20
N SER A 85 1.34 -13.30 38.54
CA SER A 85 2.39 -14.15 37.96
C SER A 85 2.09 -14.42 36.48
N PRO A 86 3.09 -14.51 35.59
CA PRO A 86 2.88 -14.89 34.19
C PRO A 86 2.09 -16.21 34.01
N SER A 87 2.24 -17.15 34.96
CA SER A 87 1.51 -18.42 34.95
C SER A 87 0.00 -18.30 35.21
N GLN A 88 -0.48 -17.13 35.64
CA GLN A 88 -1.89 -16.84 35.89
C GLN A 88 -2.56 -16.12 34.72
N VAL A 89 -1.80 -15.78 33.67
CA VAL A 89 -2.26 -14.98 32.54
C VAL A 89 -2.41 -15.84 31.31
N THR A 90 -3.63 -15.90 30.79
CA THR A 90 -3.95 -16.45 29.47
C THR A 90 -4.49 -15.33 28.59
N VAL A 91 -3.98 -15.24 27.36
CA VAL A 91 -4.34 -14.25 26.36
C VAL A 91 -5.03 -14.95 25.20
N TYR A 92 -6.21 -14.46 24.83
CA TYR A 92 -6.97 -14.93 23.68
C TYR A 92 -7.01 -13.82 22.62
N LEU A 93 -6.64 -14.15 21.39
CA LEU A 93 -6.63 -13.26 20.23
C LEU A 93 -7.51 -13.84 19.12
N GLY A 94 -8.10 -12.98 18.27
CA GLY A 94 -8.86 -13.41 17.10
C GLY A 94 -10.21 -14.07 17.43
N GLN A 95 -10.70 -13.85 18.64
CA GLN A 95 -12.00 -14.30 19.12
C GLN A 95 -13.04 -13.18 18.97
N HIS A 96 -14.26 -13.55 18.60
CA HIS A 96 -15.44 -12.71 18.51
C HIS A 96 -16.45 -13.10 19.59
N ASN A 97 -16.75 -14.39 19.72
CA ASN A 97 -17.67 -14.90 20.74
C ASN A 97 -16.97 -15.69 21.85
N LEU A 98 -17.04 -15.23 23.09
CA LEU A 98 -16.40 -15.84 24.27
C LEU A 98 -17.02 -17.19 24.69
N LEU A 99 -18.23 -17.50 24.24
CA LEU A 99 -18.92 -18.75 24.59
C LEU A 99 -18.56 -19.93 23.67
N TYR A 100 -17.94 -19.67 22.52
CA TYR A 100 -17.64 -20.69 21.53
C TYR A 100 -16.17 -20.67 21.16
N TYR A 101 -15.62 -21.86 20.92
CA TYR A 101 -14.33 -21.97 20.26
C TYR A 101 -14.47 -21.55 18.80
N GLU A 102 -13.62 -20.63 18.37
CA GLU A 102 -13.57 -20.17 16.99
C GLU A 102 -12.25 -20.59 16.32
N PRO A 103 -12.26 -21.09 15.08
CA PRO A 103 -11.03 -21.49 14.40
C PRO A 103 -9.99 -20.36 14.21
N SER A 104 -10.43 -19.10 14.34
CA SER A 104 -9.57 -17.92 14.31
C SER A 104 -8.85 -17.62 15.63
N GLU A 105 -9.29 -18.25 16.72
CA GLU A 105 -8.76 -18.03 18.07
C GLU A 105 -7.31 -18.51 18.19
N GLN A 106 -6.46 -17.67 18.77
CA GLN A 106 -5.10 -18.01 19.17
C GLN A 106 -4.93 -17.78 20.67
N THR A 107 -4.59 -18.85 21.40
CA THR A 107 -4.41 -18.82 22.85
C THR A 107 -2.92 -18.82 23.22
N TYR A 108 -2.53 -17.89 24.10
CA TYR A 108 -1.14 -17.73 24.55
C TYR A 108 -1.07 -17.61 26.07
N GLY A 109 -0.08 -18.26 26.69
CA GLY A 109 0.33 -17.90 28.05
C GLY A 109 1.22 -16.67 28.06
N ALA A 110 1.44 -16.05 29.22
CA ALA A 110 2.42 -14.97 29.38
C ALA A 110 3.81 -15.49 29.78
N SER A 111 4.86 -14.84 29.26
CA SER A 111 6.24 -15.00 29.74
C SER A 111 6.66 -13.89 30.70
N GLN A 112 6.07 -12.69 30.58
CA GLN A 112 6.33 -11.55 31.46
C GLN A 112 5.06 -10.71 31.63
N VAL A 113 4.90 -10.13 32.81
CA VAL A 113 3.87 -9.14 33.16
C VAL A 113 4.60 -7.93 33.72
N ILE A 114 4.42 -6.77 33.09
CA ILE A 114 5.22 -5.57 33.34
C ILE A 114 4.27 -4.38 33.54
N PRO A 115 3.84 -4.10 34.78
CA PRO A 115 3.05 -2.91 35.07
C PRO A 115 3.92 -1.65 34.97
N ASN A 116 3.31 -0.52 34.62
CA ASN A 116 3.99 0.76 34.72
C ASN A 116 4.39 1.02 36.17
N PRO A 117 5.69 1.25 36.47
CA PRO A 117 6.15 1.50 37.84
C PRO A 117 5.61 2.81 38.42
N GLU A 118 5.13 3.74 37.58
CA GLU A 118 4.53 5.01 38.00
C GLU A 118 3.01 4.92 38.18
N TYR A 119 2.40 3.72 38.05
CA TYR A 119 0.98 3.55 38.28
C TYR A 119 0.60 3.97 39.70
N ASN A 120 -0.37 4.88 39.80
CA ASN A 120 -0.91 5.35 41.06
C ASN A 120 -2.37 4.88 41.23
N PRO A 121 -2.63 3.86 42.08
CA PRO A 121 -3.98 3.31 42.25
C PRO A 121 -4.96 4.27 42.95
N SER A 122 -4.49 5.39 43.53
CA SER A 122 -5.38 6.36 44.19
C SER A 122 -6.08 7.31 43.21
N ASN A 123 -5.52 7.52 42.02
CA ASN A 123 -6.07 8.41 41.00
C ASN A 123 -6.06 7.80 39.58
N SER A 124 -5.67 6.53 39.46
CA SER A 124 -5.52 5.79 38.21
C SER A 124 -4.60 6.46 37.18
N ASP A 125 -3.67 7.32 37.62
CA ASP A 125 -2.66 7.88 36.73
C ASP A 125 -1.61 6.80 36.43
N GLY A 126 -1.14 6.73 35.19
CA GLY A 126 -0.21 5.68 34.77
C GLY A 126 -0.80 4.27 34.77
N ASP A 127 -2.11 4.12 34.57
CA ASP A 127 -2.79 2.82 34.54
C ASP A 127 -2.57 2.08 33.21
N LEU A 128 -1.37 1.52 33.04
CA LEU A 128 -1.00 0.67 31.92
C LEU A 128 -0.01 -0.43 32.29
N ALA A 129 -0.08 -1.55 31.58
CA ALA A 129 0.81 -2.70 31.71
C ALA A 129 1.08 -3.35 30.35
N LEU A 130 2.25 -3.99 30.26
CA LEU A 130 2.63 -4.83 29.13
C LEU A 130 2.60 -6.30 29.53
N ILE A 131 2.00 -7.13 28.69
CA ILE A 131 2.04 -8.58 28.79
C ILE A 131 2.85 -9.10 27.60
N LYS A 132 3.96 -9.80 27.88
CA LYS A 132 4.74 -10.48 26.86
C LYS A 132 4.21 -11.89 26.67
N LEU A 133 3.76 -12.24 25.47
CA LEU A 133 3.29 -13.59 25.15
C LEU A 133 4.43 -14.62 25.27
N ALA A 134 4.11 -15.88 25.53
CA ALA A 134 5.10 -16.96 25.60
C ALA A 134 5.79 -17.22 24.24
N SER A 135 5.06 -16.98 23.15
CA SER A 135 5.54 -17.01 21.77
C SER A 135 4.85 -15.91 20.95
N PRO A 136 5.43 -15.45 19.83
CA PRO A 136 4.78 -14.48 18.96
C PRO A 136 3.45 -15.01 18.38
N ALA A 137 2.47 -14.12 18.29
CA ALA A 137 1.20 -14.30 17.60
C ALA A 137 1.41 -14.52 16.09
N THR A 138 0.56 -15.35 15.49
CA THR A 138 0.56 -15.54 14.04
C THR A 138 -0.37 -14.51 13.41
N LEU A 139 0.19 -13.48 12.78
CA LEU A 139 -0.61 -12.41 12.21
C LEU A 139 -1.41 -12.89 10.98
N ASN A 140 -2.69 -12.52 10.92
CA ASN A 140 -3.62 -12.83 9.83
C ASN A 140 -4.77 -11.81 9.81
N ASP A 141 -5.84 -12.09 9.06
CA ASP A 141 -7.03 -11.24 8.94
C ASP A 141 -7.86 -11.12 10.24
N ARG A 142 -7.63 -12.00 11.22
CA ARG A 142 -8.29 -12.01 12.53
C ARG A 142 -7.38 -11.64 13.70
N VAL A 143 -6.06 -11.67 13.51
CA VAL A 143 -5.06 -11.33 14.51
C VAL A 143 -4.04 -10.39 13.89
N ALA A 144 -4.08 -9.11 14.26
CA ALA A 144 -3.16 -8.09 13.75
C ALA A 144 -2.73 -7.15 14.87
N VAL A 145 -1.64 -6.42 14.66
CA VAL A 145 -1.18 -5.43 15.64
C VAL A 145 -1.92 -4.10 15.46
N LEU A 146 -2.10 -3.38 16.56
CA LEU A 146 -2.63 -2.02 16.56
C LEU A 146 -1.48 -1.01 16.68
N PRO A 147 -1.26 -0.16 15.66
CA PRO A 147 -0.28 0.92 15.75
C PRO A 147 -0.61 1.91 16.87
N LEU A 148 0.40 2.39 17.57
CA LEU A 148 0.25 3.37 18.65
C LEU A 148 0.31 4.81 18.11
N LEU A 149 -0.31 5.77 18.82
CA LEU A 149 0.10 7.16 18.73
C LEU A 149 1.52 7.28 19.30
N THR A 150 2.51 7.67 18.50
CA THR A 150 3.95 7.48 18.83
C THR A 150 4.59 8.72 19.45
N SER A 151 3.86 9.82 19.60
CA SER A 151 4.37 11.04 20.20
C SER A 151 3.25 11.91 20.77
N PRO A 152 3.54 12.85 21.68
CA PRO A 152 2.59 13.89 22.06
C PRO A 152 2.10 14.77 20.91
N ALA A 153 2.82 14.85 19.79
CA ALA A 153 2.34 15.59 18.62
C ALA A 153 1.16 14.88 17.93
N ASP A 154 1.10 13.55 18.07
CA ASP A 154 0.00 12.72 17.55
C ASP A 154 -1.31 12.94 18.31
N ASP A 155 -1.30 13.63 19.47
CA ASP A 155 -2.52 13.97 20.22
C ASP A 155 -3.54 14.78 19.40
N ALA A 156 -3.11 15.40 18.29
CA ALA A 156 -4.01 16.03 17.33
C ALA A 156 -5.01 15.04 16.71
N LEU A 157 -4.64 13.75 16.56
CA LEU A 157 -5.53 12.68 16.10
C LEU A 157 -6.56 12.27 17.16
N ALA A 158 -6.33 12.62 18.43
CA ALA A 158 -7.24 12.40 19.54
C ALA A 158 -7.66 13.74 20.18
N ALA A 159 -7.88 14.76 19.34
CA ALA A 159 -8.36 16.06 19.81
C ALA A 159 -9.84 16.02 20.24
N PRO A 160 -10.30 16.91 21.13
CA PRO A 160 -11.71 16.98 21.52
C PRO A 160 -12.65 17.07 20.30
N GLY A 161 -13.71 16.27 20.31
CA GLY A 161 -14.67 16.13 19.21
C GLY A 161 -14.33 15.07 18.17
N VAL A 162 -13.10 14.52 18.16
CA VAL A 162 -12.78 13.34 17.34
C VAL A 162 -13.62 12.16 17.82
N LEU A 163 -14.27 11.46 16.89
CA LEU A 163 -15.00 10.24 17.19
C LEU A 163 -14.00 9.09 17.37
N SER A 164 -13.89 8.59 18.59
CA SER A 164 -13.12 7.41 18.96
C SER A 164 -14.02 6.18 19.01
N THR A 165 -13.42 4.99 18.95
CA THR A 165 -14.14 3.73 19.12
C THR A 165 -13.53 2.93 20.26
N VAL A 166 -14.39 2.35 21.10
CA VAL A 166 -14.01 1.42 22.15
C VAL A 166 -14.67 0.08 21.88
N THR A 167 -13.95 -1.01 22.16
CA THR A 167 -14.43 -2.37 21.90
C THR A 167 -14.17 -3.28 23.08
N GLY A 168 -15.08 -4.22 23.31
CA GLY A 168 -14.94 -5.20 24.37
C GLY A 168 -16.17 -6.07 24.58
N TRP A 169 -16.12 -6.88 25.63
CA TRP A 169 -17.15 -7.84 26.03
C TRP A 169 -17.79 -7.45 27.37
N GLY A 170 -17.58 -6.22 27.80
CA GLY A 170 -18.01 -5.71 29.08
C GLY A 170 -19.53 -5.64 29.25
N ALA A 171 -19.93 -5.15 30.42
CA ALA A 171 -21.30 -5.08 30.86
C ALA A 171 -22.14 -4.22 29.92
N THR A 172 -23.28 -4.77 29.56
CA THR A 172 -24.18 -4.16 28.56
C THR A 172 -25.23 -3.25 29.17
N THR A 173 -25.31 -3.22 30.51
CA THR A 173 -26.26 -2.40 31.25
C THR A 173 -25.57 -1.64 32.39
N THR A 174 -26.12 -0.49 32.75
CA THR A 174 -25.56 0.38 33.80
C THR A 174 -25.76 -0.14 35.23
N ASP A 175 -26.65 -1.12 35.39
CA ASP A 175 -27.21 -1.52 36.70
C ASP A 175 -26.86 -2.97 37.10
N ASP A 176 -26.31 -3.77 36.20
CA ASP A 176 -25.94 -5.17 36.45
C ASP A 176 -24.50 -5.49 35.99
N ASN A 177 -23.61 -5.67 36.97
CA ASN A 177 -22.22 -6.05 36.76
C ASN A 177 -22.03 -7.51 36.29
N ASN A 178 -23.11 -8.30 36.20
CA ASN A 178 -23.11 -9.66 35.67
C ASN A 178 -23.62 -9.75 34.21
N SER A 179 -23.93 -8.62 33.56
CA SER A 179 -24.49 -8.55 32.20
C SER A 179 -23.44 -8.41 31.08
N TRP A 180 -22.40 -9.25 31.10
CA TRP A 180 -21.35 -9.24 30.06
C TRP A 180 -21.87 -9.74 28.71
N SER A 181 -21.31 -9.20 27.63
CA SER A 181 -21.66 -9.64 26.28
C SER A 181 -20.85 -10.88 25.88
N PRO A 182 -21.48 -11.95 25.37
CA PRO A 182 -20.73 -13.07 24.82
C PRO A 182 -20.08 -12.73 23.48
N VAL A 183 -20.56 -11.72 22.75
CA VAL A 183 -20.01 -11.27 21.45
C VAL A 183 -19.26 -9.97 21.60
N LEU A 184 -18.26 -9.73 20.75
CA LEU A 184 -17.51 -8.48 20.74
C LEU A 184 -18.42 -7.35 20.28
N LEU A 185 -18.44 -6.28 21.07
CA LEU A 185 -19.23 -5.09 20.81
C LEU A 185 -18.30 -3.89 20.57
N GLU A 186 -18.82 -2.90 19.87
CA GLU A 186 -18.16 -1.63 19.60
C GLU A 186 -19.05 -0.45 19.98
N VAL A 187 -18.44 0.65 20.42
CA VAL A 187 -19.14 1.91 20.66
C VAL A 187 -18.31 3.08 20.19
N ALA A 188 -18.94 3.96 19.41
CA ALA A 188 -18.34 5.20 18.97
C ALA A 188 -18.68 6.33 19.95
N ILE A 189 -17.66 6.99 20.50
CA ILE A 189 -17.79 8.06 21.48
C ILE A 189 -16.80 9.20 21.18
N PRO A 190 -17.21 10.47 21.34
CA PRO A 190 -16.33 11.60 21.06
C PRO A 190 -15.29 11.78 22.16
N ILE A 191 -14.07 12.17 21.80
CA ILE A 191 -13.06 12.63 22.76
C ILE A 191 -13.53 13.94 23.40
N ILE A 192 -13.31 14.06 24.71
CA ILE A 192 -13.68 15.22 25.52
C ILE A 192 -12.42 15.86 26.09
N SER A 193 -12.43 17.20 26.17
CA SER A 193 -11.31 17.93 26.76
C SER A 193 -11.17 17.60 28.25
N ASN A 194 -9.94 17.50 28.76
CA ASN A 194 -9.71 17.27 30.19
C ASN A 194 -10.32 18.40 31.05
N THR A 195 -10.43 19.62 30.54
CA THR A 195 -11.11 20.73 31.24
C THR A 195 -12.60 20.43 31.43
N THR A 196 -13.29 20.02 30.36
CA THR A 196 -14.71 19.62 30.42
C THR A 196 -14.89 18.42 31.35
N CYS A 197 -14.01 17.42 31.23
CA CYS A 197 -14.05 16.22 32.05
C CYS A 197 -13.89 16.54 33.55
N ASN A 198 -12.93 17.41 33.91
CA ASN A 198 -12.71 17.87 35.29
C ASN A 198 -13.86 18.72 35.85
N GLN A 199 -14.64 19.39 34.98
CA GLN A 199 -15.82 20.16 35.41
C GLN A 199 -17.02 19.25 35.69
N ALA A 200 -17.14 18.14 34.97
CA ALA A 200 -18.28 17.22 35.08
C ALA A 200 -18.07 16.14 36.16
N MET A 201 -16.86 15.58 36.26
CA MET A 201 -16.58 14.40 37.08
C MET A 201 -16.28 14.75 38.56
N PRO A 202 -16.89 14.07 39.55
CA PRO A 202 -16.64 14.29 40.98
C PRO A 202 -15.37 13.59 41.51
N GLY A 203 -14.62 12.93 40.63
CA GLY A 203 -13.47 12.09 40.95
C GLY A 203 -12.13 12.84 41.08
N PRO A 204 -10.99 12.13 41.08
CA PRO A 204 -9.67 12.75 41.08
C PRO A 204 -9.48 13.62 39.83
N PHE A 205 -8.61 14.62 39.96
CA PHE A 205 -8.30 15.54 38.85
C PHE A 205 -7.69 14.78 37.67
N ILE A 206 -8.29 14.93 36.50
CA ILE A 206 -7.88 14.32 35.24
C ILE A 206 -6.59 14.99 34.75
N THR A 207 -5.49 14.26 34.79
CA THR A 207 -4.15 14.76 34.44
C THR A 207 -3.91 14.72 32.93
N ALA A 208 -2.79 15.28 32.45
CA ALA A 208 -2.41 15.23 31.03
C ALA A 208 -2.15 13.79 30.52
N ASN A 209 -1.92 12.85 31.43
CA ASN A 209 -1.72 11.44 31.14
C ASN A 209 -3.02 10.67 30.93
N GLN A 210 -4.16 11.34 31.12
CA GLN A 210 -5.49 10.77 30.95
C GLN A 210 -6.22 11.48 29.80
N ILE A 211 -7.15 10.76 29.19
CA ILE A 211 -8.03 11.23 28.14
C ILE A 211 -9.46 10.80 28.48
N CYS A 212 -10.44 11.68 28.24
CA CYS A 212 -11.84 11.35 28.47
C CYS A 212 -12.57 11.20 27.14
N ALA A 213 -13.58 10.34 27.10
CA ALA A 213 -14.47 10.18 25.97
C ALA A 213 -15.90 9.87 26.44
N GLY A 214 -16.89 10.26 25.65
CA GLY A 214 -18.31 10.04 25.97
C GLY A 214 -19.20 11.21 25.59
N TYR A 215 -20.50 11.00 25.64
CA TYR A 215 -21.51 12.03 25.38
C TYR A 215 -21.93 12.71 26.69
N GLU A 216 -22.20 14.01 26.63
CA GLU A 216 -22.68 14.78 27.79
C GLU A 216 -24.03 14.25 28.28
N GLU A 217 -24.91 13.85 27.36
CA GLU A 217 -26.20 13.26 27.65
C GLU A 217 -26.10 11.83 28.24
N GLY A 218 -24.91 11.23 28.24
CA GLY A 218 -24.69 9.83 28.55
C GLY A 218 -25.22 8.91 27.45
N GLY A 219 -25.66 7.71 27.83
CA GLY A 219 -26.27 6.72 26.95
C GLY A 219 -25.29 5.89 26.12
N LYS A 220 -24.05 6.35 25.90
CA LYS A 220 -22.97 5.57 25.28
C LYS A 220 -21.67 5.56 26.07
N ASP A 221 -21.13 4.39 26.45
CA ASP A 221 -19.87 4.29 27.21
C ASP A 221 -19.27 2.87 27.25
N SER A 222 -17.97 2.76 27.54
CA SER A 222 -17.33 1.50 27.97
C SER A 222 -17.72 1.16 29.41
N CYS A 223 -17.76 -0.12 29.77
CA CYS A 223 -18.20 -0.55 31.09
C CYS A 223 -17.39 -1.72 31.67
N TYR A 224 -17.87 -2.29 32.79
CA TYR A 224 -17.20 -3.37 33.51
C TYR A 224 -16.84 -4.53 32.59
N GLY A 225 -15.57 -4.95 32.55
CA GLY A 225 -15.10 -6.03 31.66
C GLY A 225 -14.43 -5.56 30.36
N ASP A 226 -14.55 -4.26 30.03
CA ASP A 226 -13.75 -3.64 28.97
C ASP A 226 -12.41 -3.11 29.46
N SER A 227 -12.19 -3.10 30.78
CA SER A 227 -10.97 -2.67 31.46
C SER A 227 -9.72 -3.19 30.77
N GLY A 228 -8.79 -2.30 30.41
CA GLY A 228 -7.58 -2.65 29.68
C GLY A 228 -7.74 -2.74 28.15
N GLY A 229 -8.97 -2.73 27.63
CA GLY A 229 -9.26 -2.66 26.20
C GLY A 229 -8.80 -1.35 25.56
N ALA A 230 -8.74 -1.34 24.23
CA ALA A 230 -8.26 -0.18 23.47
C ALA A 230 -9.39 0.82 23.16
N LEU A 231 -9.07 2.10 23.35
CA LEU A 231 -9.72 3.22 22.71
C LEU A 231 -8.90 3.60 21.47
N VAL A 232 -9.52 3.50 20.30
CA VAL A 232 -8.90 3.77 19.00
C VAL A 232 -9.44 5.03 18.34
N VAL A 233 -8.58 5.70 17.58
CA VAL A 233 -8.93 6.87 16.76
C VAL A 233 -8.52 6.65 15.31
N PRO A 234 -9.20 7.29 14.33
CA PRO A 234 -8.81 7.21 12.93
C PRO A 234 -7.40 7.77 12.70
N ASP A 235 -6.62 7.12 11.83
CA ASP A 235 -5.26 7.55 11.47
C ASP A 235 -5.23 8.61 10.34
N GLY A 236 -6.38 8.93 9.74
CA GLY A 236 -6.51 9.82 8.59
C GLY A 236 -6.25 9.19 7.21
N ALA A 237 -5.82 7.92 7.18
CA ALA A 237 -5.56 7.11 5.99
C ALA A 237 -6.52 5.92 5.82
N GLY A 238 -7.54 5.82 6.68
CA GLY A 238 -8.55 4.75 6.68
C GLY A 238 -8.24 3.59 7.61
N GLY A 239 -7.22 3.72 8.47
CA GLY A 239 -6.87 2.80 9.54
C GLY A 239 -7.11 3.39 10.93
N TRP A 240 -6.55 2.71 11.93
CA TRP A 240 -6.75 3.01 13.34
C TRP A 240 -5.43 3.16 14.08
N LYS A 241 -5.42 4.02 15.11
CA LYS A 241 -4.34 4.12 16.09
C LYS A 241 -4.85 3.97 17.51
N HIS A 242 -4.06 3.32 18.37
CA HIS A 242 -4.30 3.24 19.80
C HIS A 242 -4.09 4.60 20.46
N ALA A 243 -5.16 5.21 20.97
CA ALA A 243 -5.11 6.51 21.63
C ALA A 243 -5.22 6.40 23.15
N GLY A 244 -5.92 5.39 23.67
CA GLY A 244 -5.99 5.17 25.10
C GLY A 244 -6.40 3.78 25.55
N ILE A 245 -6.27 3.53 26.84
CA ILE A 245 -6.58 2.25 27.49
C ILE A 245 -7.75 2.46 28.43
N VAL A 246 -8.81 1.63 28.33
CA VAL A 246 -9.97 1.67 29.24
C VAL A 246 -9.48 1.52 30.69
N SER A 247 -9.72 2.53 31.52
CA SER A 247 -9.21 2.57 32.90
C SER A 247 -10.33 2.62 33.94
N TYR A 248 -11.15 3.68 33.97
CA TYR A 248 -12.23 3.80 34.95
C TYR A 248 -13.34 4.79 34.52
N GLY A 249 -14.42 4.84 35.30
CA GLY A 249 -15.52 5.81 35.15
C GLY A 249 -16.35 5.93 36.45
N ASP A 250 -17.17 6.98 36.57
CA ASP A 250 -18.12 7.13 37.71
C ASP A 250 -19.49 6.55 37.32
N GLY A 251 -19.53 5.22 37.23
CA GLY A 251 -20.59 4.48 36.53
C GLY A 251 -20.42 4.53 35.01
N CYS A 252 -21.26 3.79 34.29
CA CYS A 252 -21.20 3.70 32.83
C CYS A 252 -22.34 4.53 32.22
N ALA A 253 -22.03 5.31 31.18
CA ALA A 253 -23.00 5.99 30.32
C ALA A 253 -24.02 6.90 31.04
N LYS A 254 -23.66 7.45 32.19
CA LYS A 254 -24.50 8.43 32.91
C LYS A 254 -24.36 9.81 32.27
N ALA A 255 -25.45 10.58 32.29
CA ALA A 255 -25.38 12.00 31.94
C ALA A 255 -24.35 12.73 32.82
N ASP A 256 -23.62 13.66 32.23
CA ASP A 256 -22.51 14.41 32.84
C ASP A 256 -21.40 13.51 33.42
N ARG A 257 -21.21 12.31 32.86
CA ARG A 257 -20.13 11.39 33.20
C ARG A 257 -19.45 10.89 31.93
N TYR A 258 -18.12 10.83 31.97
CA TYR A 258 -17.30 10.39 30.85
C TYR A 258 -16.45 9.20 31.27
N GLY A 259 -16.18 8.30 30.33
CA GLY A 259 -15.15 7.27 30.48
C GLY A 259 -13.78 7.93 30.54
N VAL A 260 -12.92 7.44 31.43
CA VAL A 260 -11.53 7.89 31.58
C VAL A 260 -10.58 6.79 31.14
N TYR A 261 -9.64 7.17 30.29
CA TYR A 261 -8.69 6.29 29.65
C TYR A 261 -7.26 6.77 29.90
N THR A 262 -6.31 5.85 30.00
CA THR A 262 -4.88 6.20 30.01
C THR A 262 -4.47 6.69 28.62
N ARG A 263 -3.84 7.86 28.51
CA ARG A 263 -3.40 8.46 27.24
C ARG A 263 -2.08 7.84 26.76
N THR A 264 -2.16 6.97 25.75
CA THR A 264 -1.02 6.15 25.30
C THR A 264 0.18 6.97 24.82
N SER A 265 -0.06 8.10 24.15
CA SER A 265 1.00 8.98 23.60
C SER A 265 1.98 9.52 24.66
N ARG A 266 1.59 9.50 25.94
CA ARG A 266 2.42 9.97 27.07
C ARG A 266 3.36 8.90 27.61
N TYR A 267 3.16 7.64 27.24
CA TYR A 267 3.91 6.50 27.76
C TYR A 267 4.75 5.78 26.70
N ILE A 268 4.89 6.36 25.50
CA ILE A 268 5.62 5.71 24.40
C ILE A 268 7.08 5.44 24.73
N ASP A 269 7.75 6.35 25.45
CA ASP A 269 9.12 6.13 25.87
C ASP A 269 9.24 4.96 26.85
N TRP A 270 8.24 4.76 27.73
CA TRP A 270 8.19 3.60 28.62
C TRP A 270 7.92 2.31 27.84
N ILE A 271 6.94 2.31 26.92
CA ILE A 271 6.63 1.15 26.08
C ILE A 271 7.87 0.74 25.26
N ARG A 272 8.61 1.70 24.71
CA ARG A 272 9.83 1.49 23.91
C ARG A 272 11.01 0.90 24.69
N GLN A 273 10.98 0.91 26.03
CA GLN A 273 11.99 0.21 26.84
C GLN A 273 11.86 -1.32 26.70
N TYR A 274 10.68 -1.81 26.32
CA TYR A 274 10.37 -3.24 26.26
C TYR A 274 9.99 -3.69 24.85
N VAL A 275 9.26 -2.86 24.11
CA VAL A 275 8.76 -3.15 22.77
C VAL A 275 9.57 -2.40 21.73
N THR A 276 10.21 -3.15 20.84
CA THR A 276 11.01 -2.58 19.76
C THR A 276 10.13 -2.28 18.56
N PHE A 277 9.86 -1.00 18.32
CA PHE A 277 9.23 -0.50 17.10
C PHE A 277 10.27 -0.04 16.09
N LEU A 278 9.89 0.07 14.82
CA LEU A 278 10.74 0.72 13.83
C LEU A 278 10.80 2.21 14.12
N ASP A 279 12.02 2.74 14.11
CA ASP A 279 12.26 4.18 14.10
C ASP A 279 13.30 4.48 13.04
N VAL A 280 12.97 5.34 12.08
CA VAL A 280 13.85 5.70 10.97
C VAL A 280 14.25 7.15 11.17
N THR A 281 15.50 7.37 11.56
CA THR A 281 16.02 8.71 11.91
C THR A 281 16.71 9.41 10.76
N GLY A 282 17.13 8.67 9.72
CA GLY A 282 17.71 9.25 8.52
C GLY A 282 18.46 8.24 7.64
N PHE A 283 19.08 8.74 6.58
CA PHE A 283 19.87 7.95 5.65
C PHE A 283 21.01 8.75 5.02
N SER A 284 22.01 8.06 4.49
CA SER A 284 23.14 8.66 3.76
C SER A 284 23.78 7.68 2.79
N PRO A 285 24.17 8.10 1.57
CA PRO A 285 24.01 9.47 1.02
C PRO A 285 22.56 9.79 0.62
N ALA A 286 22.26 11.07 0.41
CA ALA A 286 20.93 11.55 -0.01
C ALA A 286 20.58 11.23 -1.49
N SER A 287 21.60 10.90 -2.29
CA SER A 287 21.47 10.61 -3.72
C SER A 287 22.48 9.56 -4.17
N GLY A 288 22.17 8.81 -5.22
CA GLY A 288 23.07 7.81 -5.77
C GLY A 288 22.51 7.11 -7.02
N ARG A 289 23.39 6.48 -7.80
CA ARG A 289 22.98 5.65 -8.94
C ARG A 289 22.45 4.29 -8.46
N PRO A 290 21.71 3.54 -9.29
CA PRO A 290 21.44 2.13 -9.00
C PRO A 290 22.73 1.38 -8.64
N GLY A 291 22.68 0.57 -7.58
CA GLY A 291 23.85 -0.10 -7.02
C GLY A 291 24.61 0.69 -5.93
N THR A 292 24.32 1.98 -5.73
CA THR A 292 24.87 2.72 -4.57
C THR A 292 24.37 2.10 -3.27
N GLN A 293 25.26 1.98 -2.28
CA GLN A 293 24.91 1.58 -0.92
C GLN A 293 24.46 2.81 -0.13
N VAL A 294 23.26 2.72 0.46
CA VAL A 294 22.65 3.74 1.32
C VAL A 294 22.58 3.17 2.73
N MET A 295 23.22 3.84 3.67
CA MET A 295 23.12 3.52 5.08
C MET A 295 21.87 4.20 5.65
N ILE A 296 20.98 3.43 6.24
CA ILE A 296 19.76 3.88 6.90
C ILE A 296 19.99 3.73 8.41
N SER A 297 19.72 4.79 9.16
CA SER A 297 19.97 4.91 10.60
C SER A 297 18.65 4.96 11.37
N GLY A 298 18.62 4.35 12.56
CA GLY A 298 17.39 4.26 13.32
C GLY A 298 17.44 3.31 14.51
N ALA A 299 16.32 2.66 14.80
CA ALA A 299 16.20 1.61 15.81
C ALA A 299 15.19 0.53 15.37
N GLY A 300 15.29 -0.66 15.97
CA GLY A 300 14.39 -1.77 15.73
C GLY A 300 14.62 -2.55 14.43
N PHE A 301 15.81 -2.40 13.85
CA PHE A 301 16.14 -2.97 12.55
C PHE A 301 16.40 -4.47 12.57
N SER A 302 16.56 -5.11 13.74
CA SER A 302 16.81 -6.56 13.84
C SER A 302 15.69 -7.43 13.27
N SER A 303 14.47 -6.89 13.16
CA SER A 303 13.29 -7.60 12.65
C SER A 303 12.90 -7.19 11.22
N VAL A 304 13.66 -6.30 10.56
CA VAL A 304 13.30 -5.77 9.24
C VAL A 304 13.31 -6.86 8.18
N THR A 305 12.24 -6.89 7.38
CA THR A 305 12.02 -7.90 6.34
C THR A 305 12.00 -7.30 4.94
N ALA A 306 11.77 -5.99 4.79
CA ALA A 306 11.76 -5.34 3.49
C ALA A 306 12.21 -3.86 3.55
N ILE A 307 12.85 -3.44 2.46
CA ILE A 307 13.15 -2.04 2.16
C ILE A 307 12.68 -1.71 0.74
N GLU A 308 12.04 -0.57 0.57
CA GLU A 308 11.52 -0.08 -0.70
C GLU A 308 11.96 1.36 -0.95
N PHE A 309 12.37 1.68 -2.18
CA PHE A 309 12.58 3.05 -2.65
C PHE A 309 11.35 3.45 -3.47
N THR A 310 10.44 4.23 -2.88
CA THR A 310 9.17 4.64 -3.52
C THR A 310 8.42 3.46 -4.15
N GLY A 311 8.28 2.36 -3.40
CA GLY A 311 7.61 1.13 -3.85
C GLY A 311 8.47 0.18 -4.69
N THR A 312 9.71 0.55 -5.03
CA THR A 312 10.66 -0.37 -5.70
C THR A 312 11.43 -1.19 -4.66
N PRO A 313 11.30 -2.52 -4.60
CA PRO A 313 12.02 -3.33 -3.60
C PRO A 313 13.54 -3.25 -3.76
N ALA A 314 14.24 -3.13 -2.64
CA ALA A 314 15.70 -3.05 -2.58
C ALA A 314 16.32 -4.28 -1.91
N GLN A 315 17.54 -4.62 -2.33
CA GLN A 315 18.39 -5.55 -1.58
C GLN A 315 18.97 -4.81 -0.37
N PHE A 316 19.05 -5.49 0.77
CA PHE A 316 19.58 -4.89 1.99
C PHE A 316 20.27 -5.91 2.90
N SER A 317 21.08 -5.41 3.82
CA SER A 317 21.62 -6.17 4.94
C SER A 317 21.47 -5.37 6.24
N VAL A 318 20.98 -6.03 7.29
CA VAL A 318 20.93 -5.45 8.63
C VAL A 318 22.33 -5.55 9.23
N SER A 319 22.96 -4.40 9.48
CA SER A 319 24.29 -4.38 10.10
C SER A 319 24.21 -4.56 11.61
N ASN A 320 23.23 -3.91 12.23
CA ASN A 320 22.87 -4.03 13.64
C ASN A 320 21.45 -3.44 13.84
N ASP A 321 20.96 -3.40 15.08
CA ASP A 321 19.59 -2.93 15.37
C ASP A 321 19.33 -1.44 15.05
N SER A 322 20.39 -0.65 14.83
CA SER A 322 20.30 0.77 14.49
C SER A 322 20.84 1.14 13.12
N THR A 323 21.32 0.18 12.33
CA THR A 323 21.89 0.43 11.00
C THR A 323 21.53 -0.65 9.99
N ILE A 324 20.95 -0.23 8.86
CA ILE A 324 20.74 -1.07 7.67
C ILE A 324 21.55 -0.51 6.51
N VAL A 325 22.10 -1.38 5.67
CA VAL A 325 22.67 -0.99 4.37
C VAL A 325 21.74 -1.50 3.27
N ALA A 326 21.11 -0.57 2.56
CA ALA A 326 20.26 -0.87 1.40
C ALA A 326 21.00 -0.53 0.10
N THR A 327 20.73 -1.28 -0.97
CA THR A 327 21.27 -1.03 -2.30
C THR A 327 20.20 -0.40 -3.17
N VAL A 328 20.49 0.78 -3.76
CA VAL A 328 19.55 1.47 -4.65
C VAL A 328 19.14 0.55 -5.80
N PRO A 329 17.85 0.22 -5.96
CA PRO A 329 17.41 -0.68 -7.01
C PRO A 329 17.30 0.02 -8.37
N ASN A 330 17.37 -0.75 -9.45
CA ASN A 330 17.04 -0.26 -10.79
C ASN A 330 15.56 0.15 -10.84
N GLY A 331 15.24 1.26 -11.51
CA GLY A 331 13.86 1.75 -11.59
C GLY A 331 13.41 2.61 -10.41
N ALA A 332 14.25 2.77 -9.37
CA ALA A 332 13.97 3.69 -8.28
C ALA A 332 13.69 5.11 -8.80
N VAL A 333 12.73 5.79 -8.19
CA VAL A 333 12.39 7.19 -8.44
C VAL A 333 12.49 7.99 -7.16
N ALA A 334 12.59 9.32 -7.26
CA ALA A 334 12.67 10.19 -6.10
C ALA A 334 11.48 9.99 -5.15
N GLY A 335 11.77 9.95 -3.86
CA GLY A 335 10.77 9.77 -2.80
C GLY A 335 11.36 9.13 -1.55
N PRO A 336 10.52 8.86 -0.54
CA PRO A 336 10.98 8.32 0.73
C PRO A 336 11.44 6.86 0.60
N ILE A 337 12.36 6.47 1.47
CA ILE A 337 12.73 5.08 1.67
C ILE A 337 11.80 4.49 2.73
N ARG A 338 11.14 3.38 2.42
CA ARG A 338 10.29 2.67 3.35
C ARG A 338 11.01 1.47 3.93
N VAL A 339 10.95 1.34 5.25
CA VAL A 339 11.47 0.20 6.02
C VAL A 339 10.28 -0.52 6.65
N ARG A 340 10.19 -1.84 6.45
CA ARG A 340 9.09 -2.67 6.94
C ARG A 340 9.61 -3.89 7.71
N ASN A 341 8.90 -4.26 8.76
CA ASN A 341 8.98 -5.59 9.36
C ASN A 341 7.59 -6.27 9.25
N GLY A 342 7.40 -7.40 9.95
CA GLY A 342 6.15 -8.15 9.87
C GLY A 342 4.90 -7.45 10.43
N PHE A 343 5.04 -6.31 11.11
CA PHE A 343 3.95 -5.65 11.84
C PHE A 343 4.01 -4.11 11.84
N ASP A 344 5.11 -3.53 11.38
CA ASP A 344 5.40 -2.10 11.43
C ASP A 344 6.00 -1.64 10.09
N SER A 345 5.77 -0.37 9.75
CA SER A 345 6.20 0.24 8.50
C SER A 345 6.47 1.71 8.71
N MET A 346 7.71 2.14 8.45
CA MET A 346 8.17 3.52 8.60
C MET A 346 8.78 4.03 7.31
N GLU A 347 8.60 5.32 7.03
CA GLU A 347 9.21 6.03 5.91
C GLU A 347 10.22 7.06 6.42
N THR A 348 11.27 7.30 5.63
CA THR A 348 12.18 8.41 5.89
C THR A 348 11.45 9.74 5.74
N ALA A 349 11.80 10.73 6.57
CA ALA A 349 11.23 12.07 6.46
C ALA A 349 11.68 12.81 5.18
N ASP A 350 12.89 12.53 4.71
CA ASP A 350 13.46 13.12 3.49
C ASP A 350 13.38 12.13 2.31
N ASP A 351 13.38 12.69 1.09
CA ASP A 351 13.37 11.94 -0.16
C ASP A 351 14.78 11.54 -0.61
N PHE A 352 14.98 10.25 -0.91
CA PHE A 352 16.18 9.80 -1.62
C PHE A 352 16.10 10.16 -3.11
N GLN A 353 17.21 10.62 -3.69
CA GLN A 353 17.27 11.08 -5.07
C GLN A 353 18.11 10.11 -5.93
N PRO A 354 17.49 9.11 -6.59
CA PRO A 354 18.22 8.22 -7.50
C PRO A 354 18.70 8.99 -8.73
N LEU A 355 19.89 8.68 -9.24
CA LEU A 355 20.50 9.38 -10.37
C LEU A 355 20.64 8.44 -11.57
N TYR A 356 20.26 8.93 -12.75
CA TYR A 356 20.38 8.23 -14.03
C TYR A 356 21.11 9.08 -15.07
N SER A 357 21.94 8.44 -15.88
CA SER A 357 22.66 9.09 -16.98
C SER A 357 21.74 9.30 -18.18
N LEU A 358 21.78 10.49 -18.76
CA LEU A 358 21.17 10.81 -20.04
C LEU A 358 22.24 11.31 -21.01
N GLY A 359 22.58 10.48 -21.98
CA GLY A 359 23.46 10.81 -23.10
C GLY A 359 22.69 11.34 -24.30
N VAL A 360 22.98 12.56 -24.75
CA VAL A 360 22.29 13.18 -25.89
C VAL A 360 23.30 13.68 -26.91
N GLN A 361 23.14 13.26 -28.16
CA GLN A 361 24.02 13.65 -29.25
C GLN A 361 23.23 14.07 -30.50
N ALA A 362 23.80 14.98 -31.29
CA ALA A 362 23.32 15.25 -32.64
C ALA A 362 24.21 14.55 -33.68
N SER A 363 23.61 14.07 -34.77
CA SER A 363 24.30 13.60 -35.97
C SER A 363 23.95 14.53 -37.12
N GLY A 364 24.94 15.09 -37.82
CA GLY A 364 24.72 16.14 -38.82
C GLY A 364 24.64 17.54 -38.23
N ALA A 365 24.30 18.54 -39.05
CA ALA A 365 24.25 19.94 -38.62
C ALA A 365 22.88 20.28 -38.00
N GLY A 366 22.86 20.36 -36.67
CA GLY A 366 21.70 20.75 -35.88
C GLY A 366 22.06 20.73 -34.40
N THR A 367 21.09 21.11 -33.57
CA THR A 367 21.25 21.13 -32.11
C THR A 367 20.08 20.42 -31.44
N VAL A 368 20.30 19.93 -30.23
CA VAL A 368 19.23 19.39 -29.36
C VAL A 368 19.23 20.18 -28.06
N THR A 369 18.09 20.76 -27.70
CA THR A 369 17.91 21.37 -26.38
C THR A 369 17.34 20.33 -25.41
N VAL A 370 17.97 20.18 -24.24
CA VAL A 370 17.57 19.26 -23.18
C VAL A 370 16.99 20.05 -22.01
N THR A 371 15.75 19.76 -21.64
CA THR A 371 15.06 20.32 -20.47
C THR A 371 14.75 19.18 -19.49
N PRO A 372 14.97 19.32 -18.17
CA PRO A 372 15.41 20.51 -17.44
C PRO A 372 16.90 20.84 -17.64
N GLY A 373 17.29 22.11 -17.46
CA GLY A 373 18.69 22.60 -17.51
C GLY A 373 19.11 23.31 -18.80
N ASN A 374 18.27 23.30 -19.84
CA ASN A 374 18.46 24.03 -21.10
C ASN A 374 19.82 23.82 -21.77
N ALA A 375 20.39 22.61 -21.63
CA ALA A 375 21.65 22.26 -22.27
C ALA A 375 21.45 22.14 -23.79
N ILE A 376 22.43 22.60 -24.57
CA ILE A 376 22.38 22.54 -26.05
C ILE A 376 23.45 21.55 -26.51
N CYS A 377 23.02 20.41 -27.03
CA CYS A 377 23.88 19.31 -27.47
C CYS A 377 24.08 19.38 -28.99
N THR A 378 25.29 19.10 -29.44
CA THR A 378 25.66 19.09 -30.87
C THR A 378 26.43 17.83 -31.23
N ALA A 379 26.84 17.70 -32.49
CA ALA A 379 27.70 16.59 -32.92
C ALA A 379 29.13 16.70 -32.36
N ALA A 380 29.62 17.93 -32.19
CA ALA A 380 30.96 18.20 -31.66
C ALA A 380 31.01 18.24 -30.12
N ASP A 381 29.85 18.49 -29.49
CA ASP A 381 29.69 18.63 -28.05
C ASP A 381 28.44 17.86 -27.60
N PRO A 382 28.54 16.53 -27.43
CA PRO A 382 27.45 15.71 -26.91
C PRO A 382 27.24 15.99 -25.42
N CYS A 383 25.98 15.98 -24.98
CA CYS A 383 25.66 16.14 -23.57
C CYS A 383 25.68 14.80 -22.85
N GLU A 384 26.35 14.75 -21.71
CA GLU A 384 26.17 13.71 -20.69
C GLU A 384 25.69 14.38 -19.40
N ARG A 385 24.56 13.92 -18.88
CA ARG A 385 23.94 14.54 -17.70
C ARG A 385 23.37 13.51 -16.76
N GLU A 386 23.48 13.78 -15.47
CA GLU A 386 22.74 13.05 -14.45
C GLU A 386 21.42 13.75 -14.17
N LEU A 387 20.35 12.99 -14.21
CA LEU A 387 19.00 13.43 -13.89
C LEU A 387 18.43 12.57 -12.75
N VAL A 388 17.60 13.21 -11.94
CA VAL A 388 16.92 12.55 -10.82
C VAL A 388 15.85 11.59 -11.35
N GLY A 389 15.78 10.38 -10.80
CA GLY A 389 14.77 9.39 -11.15
C GLY A 389 13.35 9.90 -10.90
N GLY A 390 12.44 9.66 -11.84
CA GLY A 390 11.09 10.22 -11.83
C GLY A 390 10.95 11.54 -12.58
N THR A 391 12.04 12.22 -12.95
CA THR A 391 11.95 13.37 -13.85
C THR A 391 11.70 12.95 -15.29
N THR A 392 10.96 13.77 -16.04
CA THR A 392 10.82 13.61 -17.49
C THR A 392 11.72 14.62 -18.19
N ALA A 393 12.69 14.12 -18.96
CA ALA A 393 13.54 14.92 -19.82
C ALA A 393 12.85 15.17 -21.17
N SER A 394 12.80 16.43 -21.61
CA SER A 394 12.31 16.80 -22.95
C SER A 394 13.47 17.18 -23.85
N LEU A 395 13.54 16.54 -25.03
CA LEU A 395 14.55 16.77 -26.05
C LEU A 395 13.91 17.45 -27.26
N SER A 396 14.36 18.67 -27.57
CA SER A 396 13.83 19.48 -28.67
C SER A 396 14.89 19.68 -29.75
N PRO A 397 14.75 19.07 -30.94
CA PRO A 397 15.72 19.21 -32.00
C PRO A 397 15.50 20.51 -32.80
N ALA A 398 16.59 21.15 -33.22
CA ALA A 398 16.58 22.29 -34.12
C ALA A 398 17.56 22.06 -35.28
N ALA A 399 17.05 22.02 -36.50
CA ALA A 399 17.88 21.76 -37.68
C ALA A 399 18.76 22.95 -38.01
N GLY A 400 20.03 22.68 -38.33
CA GLY A 400 20.96 23.67 -38.86
C GLY A 400 20.63 24.06 -40.30
N ARG A 401 21.35 25.06 -40.82
CA ARG A 401 21.13 25.56 -42.17
C ARG A 401 21.29 24.45 -43.22
N GLY A 402 20.26 24.27 -44.06
CA GLY A 402 20.28 23.28 -45.14
C GLY A 402 20.05 21.83 -44.69
N GLN A 403 19.67 21.61 -43.43
CA GLN A 403 19.29 20.32 -42.89
C GLN A 403 17.81 20.32 -42.50
N VAL A 404 17.25 19.11 -42.34
CA VAL A 404 15.97 18.86 -41.69
C VAL A 404 16.18 17.88 -40.54
N PHE A 405 15.34 17.95 -39.51
CA PHE A 405 15.31 16.92 -38.48
C PHE A 405 14.75 15.64 -39.10
N ALA A 406 15.60 14.62 -39.20
CA ALA A 406 15.31 13.38 -39.90
C ALA A 406 14.63 12.35 -38.99
N GLY A 407 14.94 12.38 -37.69
CA GLY A 407 14.36 11.51 -36.68
C GLY A 407 15.34 11.20 -35.56
N TRP A 408 14.91 10.36 -34.64
CA TRP A 408 15.68 9.93 -33.49
C TRP A 408 16.27 8.52 -33.67
N ARG A 409 17.36 8.23 -32.96
CA ARG A 409 17.83 6.88 -32.63
C ARG A 409 17.95 6.74 -31.11
N GLY A 410 18.07 5.50 -30.62
CA GLY A 410 18.12 5.21 -29.19
C GLY A 410 16.75 5.27 -28.53
N ALA A 411 16.68 5.79 -27.31
CA ALA A 411 15.47 5.83 -26.48
C ALA A 411 14.29 6.58 -27.14
N CYS A 412 14.57 7.48 -28.09
CA CYS A 412 13.57 8.29 -28.78
C CYS A 412 13.13 7.76 -30.16
N ALA A 413 13.61 6.59 -30.62
CA ALA A 413 13.50 6.17 -32.02
C ALA A 413 12.06 6.09 -32.58
N ALA A 414 11.07 5.80 -31.73
CA ALA A 414 9.65 5.71 -32.10
C ALA A 414 8.82 6.94 -31.68
N GLY A 415 9.47 7.98 -31.14
CA GLY A 415 8.80 9.15 -30.56
C GLY A 415 8.46 10.26 -31.56
N PRO A 416 7.66 11.26 -31.13
CA PRO A 416 7.45 12.47 -31.90
C PRO A 416 8.74 13.31 -32.02
N ASP A 417 8.69 14.40 -32.79
CA ASP A 417 9.86 15.25 -33.03
C ASP A 417 10.47 15.78 -31.73
N THR A 418 9.64 16.28 -30.82
CA THR A 418 10.04 16.51 -29.42
C THR A 418 9.90 15.21 -28.64
N CYS A 419 11.02 14.69 -28.14
CA CYS A 419 11.04 13.43 -27.40
C CYS A 419 10.93 13.68 -25.90
N SER A 420 10.09 12.92 -25.20
CA SER A 420 9.99 12.94 -23.74
C SER A 420 10.45 11.59 -23.17
N LEU A 421 11.47 11.63 -22.31
CA LEU A 421 12.09 10.46 -21.70
C LEU A 421 11.86 10.49 -20.19
N PHE A 422 11.16 9.49 -19.65
CA PHE A 422 11.01 9.32 -18.20
C PHE A 422 12.26 8.65 -17.63
N MET A 423 12.93 9.29 -16.69
CA MET A 423 14.20 8.81 -16.13
C MET A 423 13.94 7.78 -15.03
N ASN A 424 14.07 6.50 -15.36
CA ASN A 424 14.06 5.36 -14.44
C ASN A 424 15.14 4.31 -14.78
N THR A 425 15.98 4.64 -15.75
CA THR A 425 17.12 3.87 -16.22
C THR A 425 18.06 4.85 -16.91
N ASP A 426 19.33 4.45 -17.08
CA ASP A 426 20.24 5.16 -17.96
C ASP A 426 19.70 5.10 -19.40
N GLN A 427 19.73 6.25 -20.08
CA GLN A 427 19.17 6.40 -21.43
C GLN A 427 20.11 7.17 -22.34
N SER A 428 20.00 6.91 -23.65
CA SER A 428 20.70 7.67 -24.67
C SER A 428 19.82 7.92 -25.88
N ALA A 429 19.98 9.10 -26.48
CA ALA A 429 19.25 9.50 -27.67
C ALA A 429 20.15 10.25 -28.65
N ILE A 430 19.99 9.94 -29.94
CA ILE A 430 20.72 10.61 -31.02
C ILE A 430 19.71 11.28 -31.95
N ALA A 431 19.76 12.60 -32.06
CA ALA A 431 19.00 13.35 -33.07
C ALA A 431 19.74 13.30 -34.40
N VAL A 432 19.08 12.85 -35.46
CA VAL A 432 19.69 12.79 -36.79
C VAL A 432 19.18 13.97 -37.62
N PHE A 433 20.12 14.77 -38.12
CA PHE A 433 19.89 15.88 -39.04
C PHE A 433 20.50 15.50 -40.39
N ALA A 434 19.68 15.54 -41.43
CA ALA A 434 20.07 15.16 -42.78
C ALA A 434 19.63 16.22 -43.79
N PRO A 435 20.19 16.24 -45.01
CA PRO A 435 19.68 17.09 -46.08
C PRO A 435 18.19 16.81 -46.35
N PRO A 436 17.45 17.72 -47.01
CA PRO A 436 16.03 17.52 -47.33
C PRO A 436 15.73 16.26 -48.15
N THR A 437 16.73 15.78 -48.89
CA THR A 437 16.69 14.54 -49.66
C THR A 437 17.86 13.65 -49.27
N SER A 438 17.59 12.36 -49.11
CA SER A 438 18.56 11.32 -48.76
C SER A 438 18.60 10.23 -49.82
N THR A 439 19.76 9.60 -49.98
CA THR A 439 19.97 8.49 -50.93
C THR A 439 19.81 7.15 -50.23
N LEU A 440 18.89 6.33 -50.72
CA LEU A 440 18.79 4.91 -50.36
C LEU A 440 19.53 4.08 -51.40
N SER A 441 20.57 3.35 -50.99
CA SER A 441 21.25 2.37 -51.84
C SER A 441 20.87 0.94 -51.44
N VAL A 442 20.36 0.16 -52.37
CA VAL A 442 20.04 -1.25 -52.19
C VAL A 442 21.10 -2.08 -52.90
N ASN A 443 21.70 -3.02 -52.18
CA ASN A 443 22.71 -3.96 -52.68
C ASN A 443 22.17 -5.38 -52.62
N VAL A 444 22.00 -6.02 -53.77
CA VAL A 444 21.72 -7.45 -53.84
C VAL A 444 23.04 -8.21 -53.69
N THR A 445 23.10 -9.19 -52.79
CA THR A 445 24.32 -9.91 -52.41
C THR A 445 24.09 -11.42 -52.38
N GLY A 446 25.18 -12.20 -52.43
CA GLY A 446 25.13 -13.66 -52.44
C GLY A 446 25.33 -14.27 -53.84
N ASN A 447 25.13 -15.58 -53.95
CA ASN A 447 25.29 -16.33 -55.21
C ASN A 447 23.95 -16.67 -55.89
N GLY A 448 22.83 -16.32 -55.27
CA GLY A 448 21.50 -16.42 -55.86
C GLY A 448 21.06 -15.11 -56.51
N SER A 449 19.89 -15.13 -57.16
CA SER A 449 19.26 -13.95 -57.75
C SER A 449 17.88 -13.68 -57.16
N GLY A 450 17.49 -12.43 -57.14
CA GLY A 450 16.18 -11.98 -56.68
C GLY A 450 16.00 -10.50 -56.93
N LEU A 451 14.78 -10.01 -56.76
CA LEU A 451 14.43 -8.60 -56.92
C LEU A 451 14.12 -7.98 -55.56
N VAL A 452 14.57 -6.75 -55.36
CA VAL A 452 14.12 -5.91 -54.26
C VAL A 452 13.19 -4.83 -54.80
N MET A 453 11.96 -4.79 -54.30
CA MET A 453 10.94 -3.82 -54.67
C MET A 453 10.54 -2.95 -53.48
N SER A 454 10.19 -1.68 -53.70
CA SER A 454 9.56 -0.85 -52.66
C SER A 454 8.08 -0.59 -52.91
N ASN A 455 7.33 -0.27 -51.85
CA ASN A 455 5.91 0.05 -51.93
C ASN A 455 5.59 1.47 -52.44
N ILE A 456 6.54 2.42 -52.41
CA ILE A 456 6.27 3.83 -52.72
C ILE A 456 7.26 4.50 -53.69
N ALA A 457 8.37 3.85 -53.99
CA ALA A 457 9.41 4.36 -54.88
C ALA A 457 9.69 3.37 -56.02
N ALA A 458 10.25 3.88 -57.13
CA ALA A 458 10.71 3.09 -58.27
C ALA A 458 12.01 2.29 -57.98
N ILE A 459 12.13 1.73 -56.78
CA ILE A 459 13.15 0.73 -56.46
C ILE A 459 12.57 -0.61 -56.91
N ALA A 460 13.14 -1.14 -57.99
CA ALA A 460 12.88 -2.48 -58.51
C ALA A 460 14.18 -2.97 -59.16
N CYS A 461 15.13 -3.44 -58.33
CA CYS A 461 16.46 -3.80 -58.82
C CYS A 461 16.86 -5.22 -58.39
N GLY A 462 17.52 -5.93 -59.31
CA GLY A 462 18.10 -7.25 -59.09
C GLY A 462 19.61 -7.25 -58.79
N ASP A 463 20.21 -6.06 -58.84
CA ASP A 463 21.62 -5.75 -58.53
C ASP A 463 21.66 -4.51 -57.60
N THR A 464 22.81 -3.86 -57.49
CA THR A 464 22.93 -2.59 -56.78
C THR A 464 22.14 -1.47 -57.49
N CYS A 465 21.25 -0.79 -56.76
CA CYS A 465 20.58 0.42 -57.23
C CYS A 465 20.50 1.48 -56.13
N SER A 466 20.28 2.74 -56.53
CA SER A 466 20.07 3.83 -55.58
C SER A 466 18.92 4.75 -56.00
N GLN A 467 18.26 5.34 -55.02
CA GLN A 467 17.15 6.26 -55.21
C GLN A 467 17.24 7.41 -54.22
N GLN A 468 17.07 8.65 -54.69
CA GLN A 468 16.87 9.79 -53.81
C GLN A 468 15.41 9.87 -53.39
N LEU A 469 15.21 10.04 -52.08
CA LEU A 469 13.90 10.15 -51.44
C LEU A 469 13.90 11.37 -50.51
N PRO A 470 12.76 12.06 -50.33
CA PRO A 470 12.64 13.06 -49.28
C PRO A 470 12.98 12.44 -47.92
N THR A 471 13.70 13.18 -47.08
CA THR A 471 13.99 12.74 -45.72
C THR A 471 12.68 12.58 -44.92
N ARG A 472 12.64 11.60 -44.00
CA ARG A 472 11.44 11.09 -43.30
C ARG A 472 10.47 10.27 -44.14
N THR A 473 10.78 9.99 -45.40
CA THR A 473 9.99 9.05 -46.20
C THR A 473 10.08 7.66 -45.55
N THR A 474 8.93 7.08 -45.22
CA THR A 474 8.83 5.68 -44.74
C THR A 474 8.40 4.78 -45.89
N LEU A 475 9.20 3.76 -46.17
CA LEU A 475 8.94 2.76 -47.20
C LEU A 475 9.09 1.34 -46.64
N THR A 476 8.55 0.37 -47.35
CA THR A 476 8.78 -1.06 -47.09
C THR A 476 9.42 -1.67 -48.32
N LEU A 477 10.61 -2.22 -48.16
CA LEU A 477 11.29 -3.05 -49.14
C LEU A 477 10.74 -4.48 -49.06
N SER A 478 10.62 -5.13 -50.21
CA SER A 478 10.17 -6.51 -50.36
C SER A 478 11.16 -7.28 -51.23
N ALA A 479 11.59 -8.44 -50.74
CA ALA A 479 12.48 -9.34 -51.45
C ALA A 479 11.66 -10.41 -52.17
N GLN A 480 11.91 -10.58 -53.46
CA GLN A 480 11.31 -11.60 -54.31
C GLN A 480 12.43 -12.49 -54.88
N PRO A 481 12.71 -13.66 -54.29
CA PRO A 481 13.64 -14.62 -54.85
C PRO A 481 13.22 -15.05 -56.26
N ALA A 482 14.19 -15.19 -57.16
CA ALA A 482 13.92 -15.80 -58.46
C ALA A 482 13.58 -17.30 -58.29
N ALA A 483 13.00 -17.92 -59.32
CA ALA A 483 12.67 -19.34 -59.28
C ALA A 483 13.93 -20.19 -58.98
N GLY A 484 13.83 -21.07 -57.97
CA GLY A 484 14.97 -21.89 -57.52
C GLY A 484 15.99 -21.16 -56.64
N MET A 485 15.68 -19.96 -56.15
CA MET A 485 16.53 -19.18 -55.24
C MET A 485 15.87 -19.04 -53.86
N LEU A 486 16.67 -18.75 -52.84
CA LEU A 486 16.26 -18.50 -51.46
C LEU A 486 16.64 -17.08 -51.04
N PHE A 487 15.79 -16.42 -50.25
CA PHE A 487 16.15 -15.19 -49.54
C PHE A 487 16.89 -15.54 -48.25
N LEU A 488 18.07 -14.95 -48.04
CA LEU A 488 18.91 -15.19 -46.88
C LEU A 488 18.68 -14.17 -45.75
N GLY A 489 18.17 -12.98 -46.07
CA GLY A 489 17.93 -11.91 -45.10
C GLY A 489 18.37 -10.53 -45.56
N TRP A 490 17.98 -9.53 -44.78
CA TRP A 490 18.35 -8.13 -44.92
C TRP A 490 19.57 -7.77 -44.06
N SER A 491 20.34 -6.77 -44.49
CA SER A 491 21.45 -6.17 -43.73
C SER A 491 21.55 -4.66 -43.93
N GLY A 492 22.29 -3.96 -43.07
CA GLY A 492 22.47 -2.51 -43.15
C GLY A 492 21.40 -1.73 -42.37
N ALA A 493 20.75 -0.77 -43.03
CA ALA A 493 19.75 0.13 -42.42
C ALA A 493 18.46 -0.59 -41.96
N CYS A 494 18.25 -1.82 -42.42
CA CYS A 494 17.31 -2.76 -41.82
C CYS A 494 17.95 -4.16 -41.78
N SER A 495 17.45 -5.02 -40.90
CA SER A 495 17.93 -6.39 -40.74
C SER A 495 16.78 -7.34 -40.44
N GLY A 496 17.00 -8.64 -40.69
CA GLY A 496 16.02 -9.69 -40.41
C GLY A 496 15.79 -10.63 -41.59
N TYR A 497 14.99 -11.67 -41.37
CA TYR A 497 14.78 -12.77 -42.32
C TYR A 497 13.41 -12.74 -43.00
N THR A 498 12.56 -11.78 -42.63
CA THR A 498 11.25 -11.58 -43.26
C THR A 498 11.41 -11.07 -44.68
N LEU A 499 10.50 -11.46 -45.58
CA LEU A 499 10.53 -10.99 -46.96
C LEU A 499 10.32 -9.47 -47.09
N THR A 500 9.86 -8.80 -46.04
CA THR A 500 9.69 -7.36 -45.99
C THR A 500 10.62 -6.72 -44.97
N CYS A 501 11.09 -5.50 -45.27
CA CYS A 501 11.87 -4.68 -44.36
C CYS A 501 11.34 -3.22 -44.39
N PRO A 502 10.78 -2.69 -43.29
CA PRO A 502 10.39 -1.28 -43.20
C PRO A 502 11.61 -0.39 -42.96
N ILE A 503 11.63 0.78 -43.59
CA ILE A 503 12.71 1.78 -43.50
C ILE A 503 12.09 3.17 -43.42
N THR A 504 12.66 4.01 -42.55
CA THR A 504 12.43 5.46 -42.56
C THR A 504 13.72 6.16 -42.92
N MET A 505 13.69 7.01 -43.95
CA MET A 505 14.85 7.74 -44.44
C MET A 505 15.32 8.77 -43.42
N ILE A 506 16.39 8.43 -42.69
CA ILE A 506 17.02 9.29 -41.68
C ILE A 506 18.42 9.76 -42.09
N GLY A 507 18.60 10.10 -43.37
CA GLY A 507 19.90 10.32 -44.00
C GLY A 507 20.20 9.26 -45.06
N ASP A 508 21.39 9.34 -45.67
CA ASP A 508 21.85 8.35 -46.64
C ASP A 508 21.93 6.97 -45.97
N GLN A 509 21.32 5.97 -46.59
CA GLN A 509 21.17 4.63 -46.03
C GLN A 509 21.52 3.57 -47.06
N GLN A 510 22.09 2.47 -46.59
CA GLN A 510 22.36 1.30 -47.41
C GLN A 510 21.65 0.06 -46.86
N VAL A 511 21.08 -0.74 -47.75
CA VAL A 511 20.39 -1.99 -47.42
C VAL A 511 20.95 -3.11 -48.27
N GLY A 512 21.37 -4.20 -47.64
CA GLY A 512 21.74 -5.43 -48.32
C GLY A 512 20.56 -6.41 -48.36
N ALA A 513 20.37 -7.10 -49.49
CA ALA A 513 19.45 -8.22 -49.63
C ALA A 513 20.23 -9.46 -50.09
N GLY A 514 20.28 -10.49 -49.25
CA GLY A 514 21.01 -11.72 -49.56
C GLY A 514 20.14 -12.75 -50.30
N PHE A 515 20.66 -13.33 -51.38
CA PHE A 515 20.04 -14.46 -52.08
C PHE A 515 21.03 -15.61 -52.30
N ALA A 516 20.52 -16.85 -52.28
CA ALA A 516 21.30 -18.05 -52.58
C ALA A 516 20.58 -19.00 -53.52
N VAL A 517 21.34 -19.85 -54.21
CA VAL A 517 20.79 -20.96 -55.01
C VAL A 517 20.20 -22.02 -54.09
N ALA A 518 18.96 -22.47 -54.36
CA ALA A 518 18.36 -23.59 -53.64
C ALA A 518 19.05 -24.90 -54.04
N GLN A 519 19.89 -25.46 -53.16
CA GLN A 519 20.48 -26.78 -53.37
C GLN A 519 19.53 -27.87 -52.84
N TYR A 520 19.01 -28.69 -53.75
CA TYR A 520 18.29 -29.91 -53.38
C TYR A 520 19.30 -31.04 -53.15
N LEU A 521 19.46 -31.50 -51.90
CA LEU A 521 20.06 -32.80 -51.66
C LEU A 521 19.08 -33.87 -52.17
N HIS A 522 19.38 -34.46 -53.33
CA HIS A 522 18.78 -35.73 -53.72
C HIS A 522 19.35 -36.82 -52.81
N LEU A 523 18.67 -37.12 -51.70
CA LEU A 523 18.90 -38.35 -50.97
C LEU A 523 18.29 -39.49 -51.80
N PRO A 524 19.09 -40.45 -52.31
CA PRO A 524 18.55 -41.57 -53.05
C PRO A 524 17.63 -42.38 -52.13
N LEU A 525 16.43 -42.71 -52.64
CA LEU A 525 15.45 -43.57 -51.97
C LEU A 525 16.10 -44.91 -51.63
N ILE A 526 16.34 -45.16 -50.34
CA ILE A 526 16.59 -46.51 -49.84
C ILE A 526 15.24 -47.24 -49.93
N ARG A 527 15.06 -48.08 -50.96
CA ARG A 527 13.98 -49.08 -50.98
C ARG A 527 14.26 -50.09 -49.86
N ARG A 528 13.22 -50.38 -49.06
CA ARG A 528 13.23 -51.31 -47.92
C ARG A 528 13.82 -52.66 -48.26
#